data_AF-A0A7C6D5C7-F1
#
_entry.id   AF-A0A7C6D5C7-F1
#
_cell.length_a   1.000
_cell.length_b   1.000
_cell.length_c   1.000
_cell.angle_alpha   90.00
_cell.angle_beta   90.00
_cell.angle_gamma   90.00
#
_symmetry.space_group_name_H-M   'P 1'
#
loop_
_entity.id
_entity.type
_entity.pdbx_description
1 polymer ?
#
loop_
_entity_poly.entity_id
_entity_poly.type
_entity_poly.pdbx_seq_one_letter_code
_entity_poly.pdbx_strand_id
1 'polypeptide(L)'
;MATKRQIIEKQKLRYQKASKKDKQKILTALDETTGLTRGHLVRVLSKKYDYKDKHIKSGRGRRPVYKIAHKQLLVKVWELLNYPCSRRLKASMPVVLDNLERMGHQVFDQGFKQEMLRMSHGIMDRLLKNNRKCMNPTGLSTTKPGSLLKNQIPVRRGTDWDDHRPGFVEIDLVAHCGSTTGGEYINTLDCTDIASGWTECYAIINKARTHTLNAMKEIQKRLCFPLLGIDSDNGSEFINNHFFYYCKENNLCFTRSRANHSNDSCYVEQKNWSVVRQAVGYDRYEGQDTVDLLNRFYEYLRLYNNFFQTSQKLISKERHGGTVHKKHDAPATPYRRLMLDPNVVELDKKALKSDFLALDLLQIRAEMDKLLVKIKSLSLGY
;
A
#
# COMPACT_ATOMS: atom_id res chain seq x y z
N MET A 1 19.39 37.21 -6.80
CA MET A 1 20.84 37.39 -7.12
C MET A 1 21.14 38.66 -7.93
N ALA A 2 20.25 39.13 -8.80
CA ALA A 2 20.47 40.34 -9.63
C ALA A 2 20.80 41.61 -8.81
N THR A 3 20.14 41.80 -7.65
CA THR A 3 20.28 43.01 -6.82
C THR A 3 21.68 43.16 -6.20
N LYS A 4 22.29 42.07 -5.71
CA LYS A 4 23.63 42.11 -5.11
C LYS A 4 24.72 42.39 -6.15
N ARG A 5 24.59 41.81 -7.36
CA ARG A 5 25.53 42.04 -8.47
C ARG A 5 25.53 43.49 -8.92
N GLN A 6 24.35 44.09 -9.08
CA GLN A 6 24.22 45.51 -9.45
C GLN A 6 24.83 46.45 -8.41
N ILE A 7 24.67 46.16 -7.11
CA ILE A 7 25.27 46.95 -6.03
C ILE A 7 26.81 46.90 -6.10
N ILE A 8 27.39 45.71 -6.35
CA ILE A 8 28.84 45.52 -6.44
C ILE A 8 29.40 46.18 -7.70
N GLU A 9 28.72 46.05 -8.85
CA GLU A 9 29.14 46.67 -10.11
C GLU A 9 29.20 48.21 -10.00
N LYS A 10 28.22 48.84 -9.35
CA LYS A 10 28.21 50.30 -9.11
C LYS A 10 29.42 50.80 -8.30
N GLN A 11 29.95 49.97 -7.39
CA GLN A 11 31.11 50.34 -6.57
C GLN A 11 32.47 49.96 -7.21
N LYS A 12 32.47 49.23 -8.33
CA LYS A 12 33.68 48.67 -8.95
C LYS A 12 34.70 49.73 -9.38
N LEU A 13 34.26 50.75 -10.12
CA LEU A 13 35.14 51.83 -10.57
C LEU A 13 35.68 52.66 -9.39
N ARG A 14 34.84 52.94 -8.40
CA ARG A 14 35.21 53.67 -7.19
C ARG A 14 36.24 52.91 -6.37
N TYR A 15 36.04 51.60 -6.19
CA TYR A 15 37.00 50.73 -5.50
C TYR A 15 38.36 50.70 -6.22
N GLN A 16 38.37 50.66 -7.55
CA GLN A 16 39.62 50.58 -8.32
C GLN A 16 40.46 51.86 -8.26
N LYS A 17 39.82 53.04 -8.15
CA LYS A 17 40.49 54.35 -8.04
C LYS A 17 40.77 54.78 -6.60
N ALA A 18 40.22 54.09 -5.61
CA ALA A 18 40.31 54.45 -4.20
C ALA A 18 41.70 54.17 -3.58
N SER A 19 42.04 54.97 -2.56
CA SER A 19 43.18 54.75 -1.67
C SER A 19 43.03 53.45 -0.86
N LYS A 20 44.10 52.96 -0.22
CA LYS A 20 44.05 51.76 0.62
C LYS A 20 43.00 51.88 1.75
N LYS A 21 42.90 53.06 2.37
CA LYS A 21 41.94 53.35 3.44
C LYS A 21 40.49 53.36 2.93
N ASP A 22 40.26 53.92 1.75
CA ASP A 22 38.91 54.02 1.17
C ASP A 22 38.43 52.68 0.57
N LYS A 23 39.35 51.87 0.03
CA LYS A 23 39.06 50.48 -0.37
C LYS A 23 38.51 49.66 0.79
N GLN A 24 39.06 49.84 1.99
CA GLN A 24 38.61 49.11 3.17
C GLN A 24 37.20 49.55 3.63
N LYS A 25 36.88 50.84 3.53
CA LYS A 25 35.53 51.36 3.78
C LYS A 25 34.51 50.79 2.78
N ILE A 26 34.85 50.79 1.49
CA ILE A 26 33.99 50.24 0.43
C ILE A 26 33.75 48.74 0.64
N LEU A 27 34.78 47.98 1.01
CA LEU A 27 34.63 46.55 1.31
C LEU A 27 33.77 46.30 2.54
N THR A 28 33.91 47.10 3.59
CA THR A 28 33.11 46.96 4.83
C THR A 28 31.63 47.21 4.54
N ALA A 29 31.32 48.30 3.81
CA ALA A 29 29.94 48.60 3.42
C ALA A 29 29.33 47.50 2.52
N LEU A 30 30.11 46.94 1.59
CA LEU A 30 29.64 45.86 0.71
C LEU A 30 29.47 44.53 1.45
N ASP A 31 30.31 44.23 2.42
CA ASP A 31 30.21 43.06 3.30
C ASP A 31 28.90 43.13 4.11
N GLU A 32 28.64 44.27 4.76
CA GLU A 32 27.41 44.53 5.51
C GLU A 32 26.15 44.47 4.62
N THR A 33 26.21 45.05 3.41
CA THR A 33 25.03 45.14 2.52
C THR A 33 24.74 43.83 1.78
N THR A 34 25.78 43.09 1.38
CA THR A 34 25.62 41.91 0.52
C THR A 34 25.77 40.59 1.27
N GLY A 35 26.35 40.60 2.47
CA GLY A 35 26.70 39.40 3.24
C GLY A 35 27.75 38.52 2.57
N LEU A 36 28.54 39.08 1.63
CA LEU A 36 29.57 38.36 0.89
C LEU A 36 30.93 38.56 1.54
N THR A 37 31.71 37.48 1.61
CA THR A 37 33.05 37.52 2.21
C THR A 37 33.95 38.55 1.52
N ARG A 38 34.78 39.22 2.31
CA ARG A 38 35.73 40.23 1.81
C ARG A 38 36.65 39.70 0.72
N GLY A 39 37.11 38.44 0.84
CA GLY A 39 37.93 37.80 -0.19
C GLY A 39 37.21 37.62 -1.52
N HIS A 40 35.89 37.40 -1.49
CA HIS A 40 35.06 37.38 -2.70
C HIS A 40 34.87 38.79 -3.27
N LEU A 41 34.55 39.79 -2.44
CA LEU A 41 34.37 41.18 -2.87
C LEU A 41 35.64 41.78 -3.51
N VAL A 42 36.82 41.56 -2.90
CA VAL A 42 38.11 41.98 -3.46
C VAL A 42 38.35 41.37 -4.84
N ARG A 43 38.04 40.08 -4.99
CA ARG A 43 38.16 39.36 -6.26
C ARG A 43 37.25 39.96 -7.32
N VAL A 44 35.97 40.16 -6.99
CA VAL A 44 34.96 40.66 -7.92
C VAL A 44 35.19 42.13 -8.34
N LEU A 45 35.67 42.97 -7.41
CA LEU A 45 35.95 44.39 -7.67
C LEU A 45 37.28 44.61 -8.41
N SER A 46 38.15 43.60 -8.48
CA SER A 46 39.42 43.64 -9.21
C SER A 46 39.24 43.96 -10.70
N LYS A 47 40.18 44.70 -11.28
CA LYS A 47 40.23 44.98 -12.73
C LYS A 47 40.28 43.71 -13.57
N LYS A 48 40.88 42.63 -13.05
CA LYS A 48 41.05 41.36 -13.75
C LYS A 48 39.80 40.47 -13.72
N TYR A 49 38.79 40.81 -12.92
CA TYR A 49 37.60 39.99 -12.78
C TYR A 49 36.50 40.49 -13.70
N ASP A 50 36.07 39.59 -14.59
CA ASP A 50 34.97 39.80 -15.52
C ASP A 50 33.85 38.80 -15.19
N TYR A 51 32.63 39.31 -15.02
CA TYR A 51 31.46 38.46 -14.83
C TYR A 51 31.06 37.88 -16.18
N LYS A 52 31.70 36.76 -16.55
CA LYS A 52 31.22 35.98 -17.68
C LYS A 52 29.90 35.33 -17.29
N ASP A 53 28.83 35.65 -18.00
CA ASP A 53 27.59 34.84 -18.01
C ASP A 53 27.91 33.51 -18.70
N LYS A 54 28.67 32.67 -18.03
CA LYS A 54 28.84 31.28 -18.43
C LYS A 54 27.54 30.58 -18.06
N HIS A 55 26.67 30.36 -19.04
CA HIS A 55 25.78 29.22 -18.99
C HIS A 55 26.65 27.99 -18.72
N ILE A 56 26.63 27.50 -17.49
CA ILE A 56 27.22 26.21 -17.16
C ILE A 56 26.40 25.22 -17.97
N LYS A 57 26.97 24.72 -19.09
CA LYS A 57 26.40 23.58 -19.80
C LYS A 57 26.31 22.48 -18.75
N SER A 58 25.10 22.09 -18.36
CA SER A 58 24.93 20.92 -17.51
C SER A 58 25.60 19.77 -18.25
N GLY A 59 26.70 19.25 -17.69
CA GLY A 59 27.39 18.10 -18.27
C GLY A 59 26.38 17.01 -18.58
N ARG A 60 26.56 16.32 -19.71
CA ARG A 60 25.67 15.21 -20.10
C ARG A 60 25.62 14.24 -18.91
N GLY A 61 24.46 14.16 -18.26
CA GLY A 61 24.30 13.38 -17.03
C GLY A 61 24.70 11.91 -17.25
N ARG A 62 24.90 11.17 -16.16
CA ARG A 62 25.23 9.74 -16.22
C ARG A 62 24.26 9.02 -17.16
N ARG A 63 24.81 8.16 -18.03
CA ARG A 63 24.00 7.36 -18.96
C ARG A 63 22.90 6.62 -18.19
N PRO A 64 21.64 6.67 -18.65
CA PRO A 64 20.54 6.02 -17.95
C PRO A 64 20.74 4.50 -17.98
N VAL A 65 20.73 3.89 -16.79
CA VAL A 65 20.77 2.42 -16.63
C VAL A 65 19.46 1.81 -17.12
N TYR A 66 18.34 2.37 -16.66
CA TYR A 66 17.00 1.88 -16.97
C TYR A 66 16.49 2.48 -18.29
N LYS A 67 16.22 1.60 -19.24
CA LYS A 67 15.77 1.92 -20.60
C LYS A 67 14.25 1.74 -20.73
N ILE A 68 13.76 1.85 -21.97
CA ILE A 68 12.34 1.69 -22.30
C ILE A 68 11.80 0.32 -21.89
N ALA A 69 12.57 -0.76 -22.14
CA ALA A 69 12.19 -2.12 -21.75
C ALA A 69 11.94 -2.27 -20.24
N HIS A 70 12.80 -1.68 -19.39
CA HIS A 70 12.60 -1.67 -17.94
C HIS A 70 11.33 -0.96 -17.54
N LYS A 71 11.04 0.19 -18.18
CA LYS A 71 9.80 0.93 -17.92
C LYS A 71 8.56 0.12 -18.34
N GLN A 72 8.59 -0.52 -19.51
CA GLN A 72 7.47 -1.33 -20.01
C GLN A 72 7.17 -2.49 -19.06
N LEU A 73 8.19 -3.24 -18.65
CA LEU A 73 7.99 -4.31 -17.68
C LEU A 73 7.54 -3.79 -16.32
N LEU A 74 8.10 -2.67 -15.85
CA LEU A 74 7.66 -2.04 -14.60
C LEU A 74 6.18 -1.66 -14.63
N VAL A 75 5.70 -1.12 -15.75
CA VAL A 75 4.27 -0.77 -15.94
C VAL A 75 3.42 -2.05 -15.92
N LYS A 76 3.81 -3.09 -16.66
CA LYS A 76 3.10 -4.37 -16.69
C LYS A 76 2.99 -4.99 -15.29
N VAL A 77 4.09 -5.03 -14.52
CA VAL A 77 4.08 -5.55 -13.14
C VAL A 77 3.25 -4.67 -12.21
N TRP A 78 3.31 -3.35 -12.39
CA TRP A 78 2.53 -2.40 -11.60
C TRP A 78 1.03 -2.56 -11.84
N GLU A 79 0.60 -2.74 -13.09
CA GLU A 79 -0.80 -3.08 -13.47
C GLU A 79 -1.22 -4.44 -12.94
N LEU A 80 -0.37 -5.46 -13.11
CA LEU A 80 -0.63 -6.81 -12.68
C LEU A 80 -0.90 -6.89 -11.17
N LEU A 81 -0.18 -6.08 -10.39
CA LEU A 81 -0.33 -5.98 -8.94
C LEU A 81 -1.39 -4.96 -8.49
N ASN A 82 -2.21 -4.44 -9.41
CA ASN A 82 -3.25 -3.44 -9.10
C ASN A 82 -2.68 -2.16 -8.46
N TYR A 83 -1.65 -1.61 -9.09
CA TYR A 83 -1.13 -0.27 -8.85
C TYR A 83 -0.53 0.02 -7.46
N PRO A 84 0.27 -0.88 -6.85
CA PRO A 84 0.83 -0.63 -5.53
C PRO A 84 1.79 0.57 -5.52
N CYS A 85 1.98 1.18 -4.35
CA CYS A 85 3.01 2.20 -4.18
C CYS A 85 4.41 1.61 -4.43
N SER A 86 5.38 2.43 -4.82
CA SER A 86 6.69 1.94 -5.26
C SER A 86 7.46 1.14 -4.21
N ARG A 87 7.21 1.37 -2.91
CA ARG A 87 7.79 0.56 -1.82
C ARG A 87 7.28 -0.88 -1.85
N ARG A 88 5.96 -1.06 -1.97
CA ARG A 88 5.29 -2.36 -2.10
C ARG A 88 5.64 -3.03 -3.44
N LEU A 89 5.64 -2.26 -4.53
CA LEU A 89 6.05 -2.74 -5.86
C LEU A 89 7.48 -3.31 -5.84
N LYS A 90 8.44 -2.58 -5.24
CA LYS A 90 9.81 -3.04 -5.08
C LYS A 90 9.88 -4.36 -4.31
N ALA A 91 9.16 -4.49 -3.21
CA ALA A 91 9.16 -5.70 -2.39
C ALA A 91 8.53 -6.92 -3.10
N SER A 92 7.59 -6.67 -4.01
CA SER A 92 6.88 -7.70 -4.78
C SER A 92 7.65 -8.13 -6.04
N MET A 93 8.55 -7.28 -6.55
CA MET A 93 9.29 -7.51 -7.79
C MET A 93 9.99 -8.89 -7.86
N PRO A 94 10.70 -9.37 -6.82
CA PRO A 94 11.35 -10.69 -6.90
C PRO A 94 10.36 -11.83 -7.11
N VAL A 95 9.21 -11.78 -6.43
CA VAL A 95 8.17 -12.81 -6.54
C VAL A 95 7.52 -12.80 -7.91
N VAL A 96 7.18 -11.61 -8.43
CA VAL A 96 6.50 -11.51 -9.71
C VAL A 96 7.42 -11.95 -10.85
N LEU A 97 8.68 -11.50 -10.86
CA LEU A 97 9.62 -11.91 -11.91
C LEU A 97 9.91 -13.41 -11.88
N ASP A 98 10.08 -13.99 -10.69
CA ASP A 98 10.21 -15.44 -10.54
C ASP A 98 8.98 -16.18 -11.06
N ASN A 99 7.78 -15.73 -10.68
CA ASN A 99 6.54 -16.35 -11.13
C ASN A 99 6.38 -16.31 -12.65
N LEU A 100 6.63 -15.15 -13.28
CA LEU A 100 6.53 -14.99 -14.74
C LEU A 100 7.52 -15.90 -15.49
N GLU A 101 8.73 -16.09 -14.94
CA GLU A 101 9.73 -16.96 -15.56
C GLU A 101 9.40 -18.44 -15.34
N ARG A 102 9.04 -18.81 -14.11
CA ARG A 102 8.71 -20.18 -13.70
C ARG A 102 7.48 -20.75 -14.41
N MET A 103 6.50 -19.89 -14.72
CA MET A 103 5.30 -20.25 -15.49
C MET A 103 5.50 -20.11 -17.01
N GLY A 104 6.69 -19.73 -17.47
CA GLY A 104 7.00 -19.64 -18.90
C GLY A 104 6.42 -18.41 -19.62
N HIS A 105 5.89 -17.42 -18.89
CA HIS A 105 5.31 -16.21 -19.47
C HIS A 105 6.34 -15.22 -19.99
N GLN A 106 7.56 -15.26 -19.45
CA GLN A 106 8.65 -14.40 -19.87
C GLN A 106 10.01 -14.97 -19.52
N VAL A 107 10.91 -15.02 -20.51
CA VAL A 107 12.34 -15.32 -20.29
C VAL A 107 13.08 -14.00 -20.07
N PHE A 108 13.87 -13.92 -18.99
CA PHE A 108 14.65 -12.73 -18.69
C PHE A 108 16.14 -12.97 -18.96
N ASP A 109 16.78 -12.03 -19.67
CA ASP A 109 18.23 -11.93 -19.62
C ASP A 109 18.69 -11.69 -18.17
N GLN A 110 19.75 -12.36 -17.74
CA GLN A 110 20.21 -12.32 -16.36
C GLN A 110 20.63 -10.89 -15.94
N GLY A 111 21.26 -10.14 -16.85
CA GLY A 111 21.63 -8.74 -16.60
C GLY A 111 20.38 -7.88 -16.41
N PHE A 112 19.40 -8.03 -17.30
CA PHE A 112 18.13 -7.31 -17.22
C PHE A 112 17.33 -7.63 -15.94
N LYS A 113 17.23 -8.91 -15.54
CA LYS A 113 16.55 -9.32 -14.30
C LYS A 113 17.21 -8.70 -13.08
N GLN A 114 18.55 -8.73 -13.01
CA GLN A 114 19.30 -8.12 -11.91
C GLN A 114 19.11 -6.61 -11.84
N GLU A 115 19.05 -5.91 -12.98
CA GLU A 115 18.73 -4.48 -13.01
C GLU A 115 17.33 -4.20 -12.48
N MET A 116 16.33 -4.98 -12.89
CA MET A 116 14.95 -4.84 -12.38
C MET A 116 14.87 -5.02 -10.87
N LEU A 117 15.58 -6.01 -10.31
CA LEU A 117 15.62 -6.28 -8.87
C LEU A 117 16.37 -5.21 -8.07
N ARG A 118 17.39 -4.57 -8.66
CA ARG A 118 18.16 -3.48 -8.05
C ARG A 118 17.44 -2.13 -8.08
N MET A 119 16.39 -2.00 -8.89
CA MET A 119 15.65 -0.75 -9.06
C MET A 119 15.10 -0.25 -7.70
N SER A 120 15.47 0.98 -7.33
CA SER A 120 14.98 1.58 -6.08
C SER A 120 13.55 2.12 -6.24
N HIS A 121 12.81 2.21 -5.13
CA HIS A 121 11.44 2.72 -5.15
C HIS A 121 11.37 4.16 -5.71
N GLY A 122 12.38 5.00 -5.46
CA GLY A 122 12.43 6.37 -6.00
C GLY A 122 12.64 6.41 -7.51
N ILE A 123 13.34 5.43 -8.08
CA ILE A 123 13.45 5.28 -9.53
C ILE A 123 12.13 4.81 -10.11
N MET A 124 11.47 3.84 -9.46
CA MET A 124 10.13 3.38 -9.86
C MET A 124 9.13 4.54 -9.85
N ASP A 125 9.12 5.39 -8.81
CA ASP A 125 8.29 6.60 -8.74
C ASP A 125 8.53 7.54 -9.92
N ARG A 126 9.80 7.77 -10.29
CA ARG A 126 10.16 8.63 -11.41
C ARG A 126 9.73 8.04 -12.76
N LEU A 127 9.91 6.73 -12.96
CA LEU A 127 9.54 6.06 -14.20
C LEU A 127 8.02 5.99 -14.39
N LEU A 128 7.26 5.76 -13.31
CA LEU A 128 5.80 5.67 -13.31
C LEU A 128 5.09 7.03 -13.20
N LYS A 129 5.82 8.14 -13.03
CA LYS A 129 5.23 9.47 -12.80
C LYS A 129 4.17 9.85 -13.83
N ASN A 130 4.45 9.63 -15.12
CA ASN A 130 3.50 9.96 -16.18
C ASN A 130 2.33 8.97 -16.23
N ASN A 131 2.61 7.67 -16.07
CA ASN A 131 1.57 6.64 -16.01
C ASN A 131 0.54 6.93 -14.90
N ARG A 132 1.02 7.32 -13.71
CA ARG A 132 0.16 7.72 -12.58
C ARG A 132 -0.66 8.98 -12.83
N LYS A 133 -0.17 9.91 -13.66
CA LYS A 133 -0.93 11.12 -14.02
C LYS A 133 -2.01 10.84 -15.06
N CYS A 134 -1.75 9.92 -15.98
CA CYS A 134 -2.73 9.52 -17.00
C CYS A 134 -3.83 8.63 -16.42
N MET A 135 -3.58 7.98 -15.29
CA MET A 135 -4.60 7.26 -14.56
C MET A 135 -5.44 8.24 -13.73
N ASN A 136 -6.75 8.24 -14.00
CA ASN A 136 -7.77 8.65 -13.03
C ASN A 136 -8.37 7.36 -12.44
N PRO A 137 -7.64 6.62 -11.57
CA PRO A 137 -8.10 5.31 -11.10
C PRO A 137 -9.37 5.38 -10.26
N THR A 138 -9.71 6.57 -9.77
CA THR A 138 -10.95 6.90 -9.08
C THR A 138 -11.49 8.19 -9.68
N GLY A 139 -12.79 8.25 -9.99
CA GLY A 139 -13.46 9.52 -10.34
C GLY A 139 -13.30 10.57 -9.25
N LEU A 140 -13.82 11.79 -9.47
CA LEU A 140 -13.89 12.84 -8.44
C LEU A 140 -14.67 12.30 -7.24
N SER A 141 -13.94 11.86 -6.20
CA SER A 141 -14.52 11.31 -4.98
C SER A 141 -14.84 12.45 -4.03
N THR A 142 -16.13 12.68 -3.79
CA THR A 142 -16.64 13.59 -2.73
C THR A 142 -16.57 12.95 -1.34
N THR A 143 -16.33 11.64 -1.27
CA THR A 143 -16.20 10.85 -0.04
C THR A 143 -14.78 10.32 0.10
N LYS A 144 -13.97 11.03 0.90
CA LYS A 144 -12.64 10.53 1.28
C LYS A 144 -12.81 9.14 1.92
N PRO A 145 -12.08 8.10 1.47
CA PRO A 145 -12.03 6.84 2.20
C PRO A 145 -11.65 7.15 3.65
N GLY A 146 -12.34 6.50 4.58
CA GLY A 146 -12.39 6.82 6.02
C GLY A 146 -11.08 7.38 6.55
N SER A 147 -11.18 8.53 7.22
CA SER A 147 -10.03 9.33 7.64
C SER A 147 -8.92 8.49 8.28
N LEU A 148 -7.68 8.75 7.86
CA LEU A 148 -6.42 8.30 8.49
C LEU A 148 -6.27 8.66 10.00
N LEU A 149 -7.36 9.18 10.60
CA LEU A 149 -7.58 9.51 12.01
C LEU A 149 -7.85 8.28 12.88
N LYS A 150 -8.40 7.18 12.35
CA LYS A 150 -8.54 5.91 13.11
C LYS A 150 -7.18 5.28 13.45
N ASN A 151 -6.19 5.43 12.56
CA ASN A 151 -4.79 5.02 12.76
C ASN A 151 -4.01 5.88 13.77
N GLN A 152 -4.68 6.61 14.67
CA GLN A 152 -4.07 7.65 15.50
C GLN A 152 -4.06 7.39 17.01
N ILE A 153 -4.60 6.27 17.48
CA ILE A 153 -4.80 5.99 18.91
C ILE A 153 -4.25 4.58 19.22
N PRO A 154 -3.50 4.36 20.32
CA PRO A 154 -3.01 3.04 20.70
C PRO A 154 -4.15 2.03 20.89
N VAL A 155 -3.95 0.80 20.41
CA VAL A 155 -4.91 -0.32 20.45
C VAL A 155 -4.95 -0.97 21.84
N ARG A 156 -6.08 -1.65 22.12
CA ARG A 156 -6.55 -2.32 23.34
C ARG A 156 -5.47 -2.75 24.35
N ARG A 157 -5.72 -2.42 25.63
CA ARG A 157 -5.11 -3.08 26.80
C ARG A 157 -6.14 -4.03 27.40
N GLY A 158 -5.87 -5.33 27.37
CA GLY A 158 -6.52 -6.32 28.24
C GLY A 158 -7.35 -7.41 27.57
N THR A 159 -6.75 -8.27 26.75
CA THR A 159 -7.30 -9.61 26.39
C THR A 159 -6.15 -10.63 26.29
N ASP A 160 -6.43 -11.90 26.58
CA ASP A 160 -5.51 -13.06 26.52
C ASP A 160 -5.08 -13.45 25.08
N TRP A 161 -5.02 -12.48 24.18
CA TRP A 161 -4.73 -12.68 22.76
C TRP A 161 -3.23 -12.53 22.52
N ASP A 162 -2.67 -13.47 21.77
CA ASP A 162 -1.33 -13.33 21.24
C ASP A 162 -1.43 -12.85 19.78
N ASP A 163 -1.50 -11.53 19.60
CA ASP A 163 -1.60 -10.88 18.28
C ASP A 163 -0.33 -11.08 17.42
N HIS A 164 0.69 -11.77 17.96
CA HIS A 164 1.92 -12.10 17.25
C HIS A 164 1.90 -13.51 16.64
N ARG A 165 0.90 -14.36 16.92
CA ARG A 165 0.75 -15.67 16.30
C ARG A 165 -0.46 -15.73 15.35
N PRO A 166 -0.37 -16.46 14.23
CA PRO A 166 -1.52 -16.70 13.38
C PRO A 166 -2.61 -17.50 14.09
N GLY A 167 -3.86 -17.24 13.71
CA GLY A 167 -5.06 -17.90 14.21
C GLY A 167 -6.04 -16.99 14.93
N PHE A 168 -5.69 -15.72 15.14
CA PHE A 168 -6.58 -14.71 15.68
C PHE A 168 -7.07 -13.81 14.56
N VAL A 169 -8.35 -13.88 14.24
CA VAL A 169 -8.94 -13.19 13.08
C VAL A 169 -9.91 -12.10 13.52
N GLU A 170 -9.90 -10.99 12.80
CA GLU A 170 -10.98 -10.00 12.81
C GLU A 170 -11.94 -10.30 11.66
N ILE A 171 -13.25 -10.22 11.93
CA ILE A 171 -14.31 -10.40 10.92
C ILE A 171 -15.24 -9.20 10.82
N ASP A 172 -15.68 -8.90 9.60
CA ASP A 172 -16.65 -7.84 9.32
C ASP A 172 -17.50 -8.17 8.06
N LEU A 173 -18.67 -7.54 7.95
CA LEU A 173 -19.53 -7.64 6.76
C LEU A 173 -19.41 -6.39 5.88
N VAL A 174 -19.07 -6.60 4.62
CA VAL A 174 -19.08 -5.57 3.59
C VAL A 174 -20.36 -5.68 2.77
N ALA A 175 -21.27 -4.71 2.93
CA ALA A 175 -22.53 -4.65 2.21
C ALA A 175 -22.36 -4.22 0.74
N HIS A 176 -22.97 -4.96 -0.19
CA HIS A 176 -23.08 -4.61 -1.60
C HIS A 176 -24.48 -4.08 -1.91
N CYS A 177 -24.81 -2.92 -1.32
CA CYS A 177 -26.14 -2.34 -1.35
C CYS A 177 -26.29 -1.13 -2.30
N GLY A 178 -25.21 -0.70 -2.95
CA GLY A 178 -25.19 0.60 -3.65
C GLY A 178 -25.46 1.74 -2.68
N SER A 179 -26.38 2.62 -3.06
CA SER A 179 -26.77 3.86 -2.38
C SER A 179 -27.92 3.67 -1.39
N THR A 180 -28.55 2.49 -1.33
CA THR A 180 -29.71 2.23 -0.46
C THR A 180 -29.59 0.92 0.29
N THR A 181 -29.90 0.94 1.59
CA THR A 181 -29.95 -0.25 2.45
C THR A 181 -31.35 -0.89 2.51
N GLY A 182 -32.29 -0.43 1.69
CA GLY A 182 -33.61 -1.05 1.56
C GLY A 182 -33.53 -2.38 0.81
N GLY A 183 -34.39 -3.34 1.17
CA GLY A 183 -34.47 -4.65 0.52
C GLY A 183 -33.34 -5.62 0.91
N GLU A 184 -33.29 -6.76 0.22
CA GLU A 184 -32.21 -7.75 0.35
C GLU A 184 -31.00 -7.33 -0.47
N TYR A 185 -29.79 -7.61 0.02
CA TYR A 185 -28.55 -7.36 -0.69
C TYR A 185 -27.45 -8.27 -0.18
N ILE A 186 -26.54 -8.62 -1.08
CA ILE A 186 -25.41 -9.48 -0.78
C ILE A 186 -24.46 -8.76 0.18
N ASN A 187 -23.91 -9.53 1.11
CA ASN A 187 -22.82 -9.10 1.98
C ASN A 187 -21.60 -9.98 1.73
N THR A 188 -20.40 -9.47 1.97
CA THR A 188 -19.18 -10.27 2.00
C THR A 188 -18.64 -10.29 3.40
N LEU A 189 -18.46 -11.49 3.96
CA LEU A 189 -17.67 -11.69 5.17
C LEU A 189 -16.20 -11.56 4.81
N ASP A 190 -15.55 -10.50 5.29
CA ASP A 190 -14.09 -10.32 5.26
C ASP A 190 -13.54 -10.88 6.58
N CYS A 191 -12.62 -11.83 6.49
CA CYS A 191 -11.96 -12.46 7.63
C CYS A 191 -10.45 -12.27 7.48
N THR A 192 -9.83 -11.55 8.41
CA THR A 192 -8.42 -11.21 8.35
C THR A 192 -7.68 -11.61 9.61
N ASP A 193 -6.66 -12.45 9.47
CA ASP A 193 -5.73 -12.80 10.55
C ASP A 193 -4.85 -11.61 10.93
N ILE A 194 -4.79 -11.32 12.23
CA ILE A 194 -4.10 -10.14 12.77
C ILE A 194 -2.59 -10.26 12.57
N ALA A 195 -1.98 -11.42 12.84
CA ALA A 195 -0.52 -11.61 12.86
C ALA A 195 0.13 -11.66 11.48
N SER A 196 -0.51 -12.28 10.50
CA SER A 196 -0.01 -12.40 9.13
C SER A 196 -0.64 -11.39 8.15
N GLY A 197 -1.85 -10.92 8.46
CA GLY A 197 -2.69 -10.16 7.53
C GLY A 197 -3.29 -11.03 6.42
N TRP A 198 -3.33 -12.35 6.60
CA TRP A 198 -3.99 -13.31 5.71
C TRP A 198 -5.48 -13.01 5.68
N THR A 199 -6.04 -12.83 4.48
CA THR A 199 -7.44 -12.43 4.32
C THR A 199 -8.18 -13.46 3.48
N GLU A 200 -9.34 -13.89 3.96
CA GLU A 200 -10.31 -14.72 3.27
C GLU A 200 -11.63 -13.95 3.13
N CYS A 201 -12.30 -14.10 2.00
CA CYS A 201 -13.59 -13.45 1.75
C CYS A 201 -14.64 -14.48 1.35
N TYR A 202 -15.87 -14.31 1.81
CA TYR A 202 -16.99 -15.17 1.42
C TYR A 202 -18.28 -14.36 1.27
N ALA A 203 -18.92 -14.43 0.11
CA ALA A 203 -20.19 -13.78 -0.17
C ALA A 203 -21.37 -14.58 0.41
N ILE A 204 -22.33 -13.85 0.97
CA ILE A 204 -23.57 -14.35 1.55
C ILE A 204 -24.76 -13.55 1.03
N ILE A 205 -25.90 -14.21 0.85
CA ILE A 205 -27.09 -13.60 0.24
C ILE A 205 -27.61 -12.39 1.00
N ASN A 206 -27.50 -12.42 2.33
CA ASN A 206 -27.83 -11.32 3.24
C ASN A 206 -27.08 -11.52 4.58
N LYS A 207 -27.22 -10.56 5.50
CA LYS A 207 -26.55 -10.58 6.81
C LYS A 207 -27.19 -11.48 7.88
N ALA A 208 -28.05 -12.42 7.51
CA ALA A 208 -28.66 -13.32 8.50
C ALA A 208 -27.59 -14.19 9.16
N ARG A 209 -27.71 -14.36 10.48
CA ARG A 209 -26.77 -15.09 11.34
C ARG A 209 -26.38 -16.48 10.84
N THR A 210 -27.31 -17.21 10.22
CA THR A 210 -27.07 -18.55 9.67
C THR A 210 -26.11 -18.51 8.48
N HIS A 211 -26.28 -17.54 7.58
CA HIS A 211 -25.39 -17.35 6.43
C HIS A 211 -24.00 -16.90 6.88
N THR A 212 -23.92 -15.94 7.81
CA THR A 212 -22.64 -15.48 8.37
C THR A 212 -21.87 -16.61 9.05
N LEU A 213 -22.54 -17.45 9.85
CA LEU A 213 -21.90 -18.60 10.48
C LEU A 213 -21.43 -19.65 9.47
N ASN A 214 -22.25 -19.95 8.45
CA ASN A 214 -21.87 -20.89 7.40
C ASN A 214 -20.65 -20.36 6.61
N ALA A 215 -20.62 -19.07 6.30
CA ALA A 215 -19.46 -18.44 5.67
C ALA A 215 -18.20 -18.56 6.53
N MET A 216 -18.29 -18.35 7.85
CA MET A 216 -17.16 -18.54 8.76
C MET A 216 -16.65 -19.99 8.77
N LYS A 217 -17.56 -20.98 8.73
CA LYS A 217 -17.19 -22.40 8.63
C LYS A 217 -16.49 -22.71 7.30
N GLU A 218 -16.96 -22.14 6.19
CA GLU A 218 -16.29 -22.30 4.89
C GLU A 218 -14.91 -21.64 4.85
N ILE A 219 -14.75 -20.48 5.49
CA ILE A 219 -13.45 -19.82 5.63
C ILE A 219 -12.51 -20.66 6.48
N GLN A 220 -12.97 -21.19 7.62
CA GLN A 220 -12.14 -22.00 8.53
C GLN A 220 -11.51 -23.20 7.81
N LYS A 221 -12.25 -23.86 6.89
CA LYS A 221 -11.74 -24.99 6.09
C LYS A 221 -10.58 -24.61 5.15
N ARG A 222 -10.42 -23.33 4.82
CA ARG A 222 -9.43 -22.82 3.86
C ARG A 222 -8.19 -22.23 4.53
N LEU A 223 -8.25 -21.99 5.83
CA LEU A 223 -7.12 -21.46 6.58
C LEU A 223 -5.98 -22.47 6.59
N CYS A 224 -4.77 -21.95 6.42
CA CYS A 224 -3.53 -22.72 6.43
C CYS A 224 -2.86 -22.75 7.82
N PHE A 225 -3.64 -22.42 8.85
CA PHE A 225 -3.26 -22.41 10.26
C PHE A 225 -4.51 -22.60 11.11
N PRO A 226 -4.39 -23.11 12.36
CA PRO A 226 -5.52 -23.27 13.25
C PRO A 226 -6.19 -21.93 13.55
N LEU A 227 -7.53 -21.89 13.51
CA LEU A 227 -8.30 -20.78 14.05
C LEU A 227 -8.33 -20.91 15.58
N LEU A 228 -8.01 -19.83 16.28
CA LEU A 228 -7.83 -19.77 17.73
C LEU A 228 -8.79 -18.76 18.37
N GLY A 229 -9.09 -17.68 17.66
CA GLY A 229 -10.00 -16.65 18.15
C GLY A 229 -10.60 -15.82 17.03
N ILE A 230 -11.77 -15.27 17.32
CA ILE A 230 -12.55 -14.43 16.42
C ILE A 230 -12.89 -13.14 17.18
N ASP A 231 -12.59 -12.00 16.57
CA ASP A 231 -13.04 -10.69 17.02
C ASP A 231 -14.00 -10.11 15.98
N SER A 232 -15.20 -9.75 16.43
CA SER A 232 -16.20 -9.11 15.58
C SER A 232 -16.60 -7.75 16.14
N ASP A 233 -17.30 -6.98 15.32
CA ASP A 233 -18.05 -5.83 15.81
C ASP A 233 -19.28 -6.28 16.65
N ASN A 234 -20.08 -5.31 17.10
CA ASN A 234 -21.28 -5.57 17.90
C ASN A 234 -22.53 -5.86 17.05
N GLY A 235 -22.37 -6.20 15.77
CA GLY A 235 -23.47 -6.53 14.87
C GLY A 235 -24.26 -7.76 15.32
N SER A 236 -25.59 -7.72 15.17
CA SER A 236 -26.50 -8.84 15.50
C SER A 236 -26.21 -10.12 14.69
N GLU A 237 -25.58 -9.98 13.53
CA GLU A 237 -25.08 -11.04 12.66
C GLU A 237 -24.02 -11.91 13.33
N PHE A 238 -23.23 -11.35 14.25
CA PHE A 238 -22.16 -12.03 14.98
C PHE A 238 -22.54 -12.27 16.45
N ILE A 239 -23.21 -11.29 17.08
CA ILE A 239 -23.63 -11.37 18.48
C ILE A 239 -24.95 -12.17 18.58
N ASN A 240 -24.84 -13.49 18.48
CA ASN A 240 -25.96 -14.42 18.62
C ASN A 240 -25.52 -15.80 19.18
N ASN A 241 -26.50 -16.56 19.67
CA ASN A 241 -26.25 -17.87 20.29
C ASN A 241 -25.57 -18.88 19.34
N HIS A 242 -25.86 -18.85 18.04
CA HIS A 242 -25.25 -19.81 17.10
C HIS A 242 -23.74 -19.58 16.97
N PHE A 243 -23.32 -18.32 16.83
CA PHE A 243 -21.91 -17.96 16.75
C PHE A 243 -21.18 -18.24 18.07
N PHE A 244 -21.83 -17.92 19.20
CA PHE A 244 -21.29 -18.21 20.53
C PHE A 244 -21.07 -19.71 20.76
N TYR A 245 -22.07 -20.56 20.47
CA TYR A 245 -21.94 -22.01 20.63
C TYR A 245 -20.90 -22.59 19.68
N TYR A 246 -20.86 -22.13 18.43
CA TYR A 246 -19.81 -22.53 17.50
C TYR A 246 -18.41 -22.22 18.05
N CYS A 247 -18.18 -21.02 18.59
CA CYS A 247 -16.91 -20.67 19.20
C CYS A 247 -16.60 -21.56 20.41
N LYS A 248 -17.59 -21.80 21.28
CA LYS A 248 -17.43 -22.66 22.45
C LYS A 248 -17.09 -24.11 22.09
N GLU A 249 -17.80 -24.69 21.12
CA GLU A 249 -17.60 -26.06 20.64
C GLU A 249 -16.23 -26.26 19.99
N ASN A 250 -15.71 -25.22 19.32
CA ASN A 250 -14.41 -25.24 18.66
C ASN A 250 -13.28 -24.70 19.56
N ASN A 251 -13.54 -24.43 20.84
CA ASN A 251 -12.59 -23.84 21.78
C ASN A 251 -11.94 -22.53 21.28
N LEU A 252 -12.71 -21.71 20.58
CA LEU A 252 -12.28 -20.42 20.05
C LEU A 252 -12.48 -19.31 21.08
N CYS A 253 -11.48 -18.45 21.22
CA CYS A 253 -11.64 -17.21 21.96
C CYS A 253 -12.52 -16.24 21.16
N PHE A 254 -13.74 -15.96 21.62
CA PHE A 254 -14.63 -15.00 20.97
C PHE A 254 -14.64 -13.68 21.72
N THR A 255 -14.19 -12.62 21.07
CA THR A 255 -14.18 -11.25 21.61
C THR A 255 -15.04 -10.32 20.75
N ARG A 256 -15.38 -9.16 21.33
CA ARG A 256 -16.15 -8.14 20.64
C ARG A 256 -15.57 -6.76 20.84
N SER A 257 -15.76 -5.92 19.82
CA SER A 257 -16.07 -4.49 19.93
C SER A 257 -16.34 -3.91 21.32
N ARG A 258 -15.49 -3.07 21.94
CA ARG A 258 -16.01 -2.23 23.04
C ARG A 258 -17.02 -1.23 22.48
N ALA A 259 -18.15 -1.04 23.16
CA ALA A 259 -19.17 -0.09 22.74
C ALA A 259 -18.58 1.32 22.55
N ASN A 260 -18.90 1.97 21.44
CA ASN A 260 -18.38 3.29 21.04
C ASN A 260 -16.86 3.39 20.80
N HIS A 261 -16.18 2.25 20.60
CA HIS A 261 -14.75 2.21 20.23
C HIS A 261 -14.55 1.56 18.86
N SER A 262 -14.84 2.31 17.80
CA SER A 262 -14.66 1.90 16.38
C SER A 262 -13.20 1.70 15.93
N ASN A 263 -12.25 1.68 16.86
CA ASN A 263 -10.82 1.44 16.61
C ASN A 263 -10.40 0.01 16.91
N ASP A 264 -11.31 -0.77 17.48
CA ASP A 264 -11.05 -2.11 17.98
C ASP A 264 -10.99 -3.17 16.84
N SER A 265 -11.51 -2.87 15.65
CA SER A 265 -11.55 -3.78 14.47
C SER A 265 -10.74 -3.22 13.28
N CYS A 266 -9.58 -2.64 13.58
CA CYS A 266 -8.86 -1.79 12.63
C CYS A 266 -8.20 -2.55 11.47
N TYR A 267 -7.90 -3.86 11.64
CA TYR A 267 -7.24 -4.65 10.62
C TYR A 267 -8.24 -5.07 9.54
N VAL A 268 -9.42 -5.54 9.91
CA VAL A 268 -10.48 -5.92 8.95
C VAL A 268 -11.07 -4.70 8.23
N GLU A 269 -11.28 -3.57 8.90
CA GLU A 269 -11.77 -2.35 8.24
C GLU A 269 -10.87 -1.89 7.08
N GLN A 270 -9.55 -2.00 7.24
CA GLN A 270 -8.61 -1.69 6.17
C GLN A 270 -8.74 -2.69 5.00
N LYS A 271 -9.02 -3.96 5.30
CA LYS A 271 -9.16 -5.03 4.31
C LYS A 271 -10.49 -4.96 3.58
N ASN A 272 -11.57 -4.54 4.22
CA ASN A 272 -12.83 -4.23 3.55
C ASN A 272 -12.60 -3.28 2.37
N TRP A 273 -11.83 -2.22 2.57
CA TRP A 273 -11.49 -1.30 1.48
C TRP A 273 -10.50 -1.93 0.49
N SER A 274 -9.37 -2.45 0.98
CA SER A 274 -8.23 -2.83 0.12
C SER A 274 -8.39 -4.17 -0.60
N VAL A 275 -9.26 -5.06 -0.13
CA VAL A 275 -9.52 -6.39 -0.69
C VAL A 275 -10.89 -6.44 -1.34
N VAL A 276 -11.96 -6.09 -0.61
CA VAL A 276 -13.33 -6.20 -1.14
C VAL A 276 -13.69 -5.02 -2.06
N ARG A 277 -13.66 -3.78 -1.56
CA ARG A 277 -14.12 -2.60 -2.33
C ARG A 277 -13.25 -2.30 -3.54
N GLN A 278 -11.93 -2.46 -3.42
CA GLN A 278 -11.03 -2.29 -4.57
C GLN A 278 -11.23 -3.34 -5.66
N ALA A 279 -11.67 -4.55 -5.29
CA ALA A 279 -11.87 -5.63 -6.24
C ALA A 279 -13.25 -5.60 -6.90
N VAL A 280 -14.30 -5.48 -6.10
CA VAL A 280 -15.70 -5.65 -6.54
C VAL A 280 -16.43 -4.32 -6.68
N GLY A 281 -16.03 -3.28 -5.93
CA GLY A 281 -16.65 -1.96 -5.97
C GLY A 281 -17.69 -1.72 -4.87
N TYR A 282 -18.64 -0.83 -5.15
CA TYR A 282 -19.71 -0.45 -4.22
C TYR A 282 -21.12 -0.74 -4.73
N ASP A 283 -21.20 -1.30 -5.92
CA ASP A 283 -22.45 -1.61 -6.61
C ASP A 283 -23.37 -2.48 -5.76
N ARG A 284 -24.66 -2.40 -6.08
CA ARG A 284 -25.68 -3.25 -5.49
C ARG A 284 -25.72 -4.61 -6.17
N TYR A 285 -25.69 -5.67 -5.38
CA TYR A 285 -25.79 -7.05 -5.86
C TYR A 285 -26.82 -7.85 -5.06
N GLU A 286 -27.59 -8.67 -5.76
CA GLU A 286 -28.65 -9.52 -5.23
C GLU A 286 -28.63 -10.90 -5.90
N GLY A 287 -29.31 -11.88 -5.30
CA GLY A 287 -29.54 -13.20 -5.87
C GLY A 287 -28.41 -14.21 -5.67
N GLN A 288 -28.77 -15.49 -5.61
CA GLN A 288 -27.83 -16.59 -5.35
C GLN A 288 -26.79 -16.76 -6.46
N ASP A 289 -27.18 -16.54 -7.72
CA ASP A 289 -26.25 -16.63 -8.87
C ASP A 289 -25.07 -15.65 -8.72
N THR A 290 -25.33 -14.44 -8.21
CA THR A 290 -24.30 -13.44 -7.96
C THR A 290 -23.42 -13.82 -6.77
N VAL A 291 -24.00 -14.42 -5.71
CA VAL A 291 -23.26 -14.96 -4.57
C VAL A 291 -22.27 -16.03 -5.04
N ASP A 292 -22.71 -16.96 -5.90
CA ASP A 292 -21.88 -18.05 -6.39
C ASP A 292 -20.73 -17.52 -7.27
N LEU A 293 -20.99 -16.53 -8.12
CA LEU A 293 -19.95 -15.87 -8.90
C LEU A 293 -18.95 -15.11 -8.02
N LEU A 294 -19.40 -14.41 -7.00
CA LEU A 294 -18.53 -13.73 -6.03
C LEU A 294 -17.66 -14.72 -5.26
N ASN A 295 -18.22 -15.84 -4.81
CA ASN A 295 -17.45 -16.87 -4.12
C ASN A 295 -16.41 -17.51 -5.04
N ARG A 296 -16.73 -17.78 -6.31
CA ARG A 296 -15.74 -18.21 -7.31
C ARG A 296 -14.65 -17.16 -7.54
N PHE A 297 -15.00 -15.88 -7.54
CA PHE A 297 -14.01 -14.80 -7.64
C PHE A 297 -13.10 -14.75 -6.41
N TYR A 298 -13.67 -14.97 -5.22
CA TYR A 298 -12.90 -14.98 -3.98
C TYR A 298 -11.92 -16.15 -3.86
N GLU A 299 -12.17 -17.30 -4.50
CA GLU A 299 -11.17 -18.38 -4.64
C GLU A 299 -9.88 -17.91 -5.34
N TYR A 300 -9.98 -17.02 -6.31
CA TYR A 300 -8.81 -16.44 -6.97
C TYR A 300 -8.25 -15.23 -6.22
N LEU A 301 -9.13 -14.37 -5.67
CA LEU A 301 -8.73 -13.19 -4.91
C LEU A 301 -7.88 -13.56 -3.70
N ARG A 302 -8.23 -14.63 -2.97
CA ARG A 302 -7.44 -15.09 -1.81
C ARG A 302 -6.01 -15.45 -2.21
N LEU A 303 -5.83 -16.12 -3.36
CA LEU A 303 -4.51 -16.52 -3.85
C LEU A 303 -3.71 -15.29 -4.29
N TYR A 304 -4.34 -14.40 -5.05
CA TYR A 304 -3.73 -13.15 -5.48
C TYR A 304 -3.29 -12.27 -4.28
N ASN A 305 -4.19 -12.05 -3.33
CA ASN A 305 -3.95 -11.18 -2.18
C ASN A 305 -2.91 -11.78 -1.23
N ASN A 306 -3.06 -13.05 -0.83
CA ASN A 306 -2.23 -13.61 0.23
C ASN A 306 -0.81 -13.97 -0.25
N PHE A 307 -0.63 -14.31 -1.52
CA PHE A 307 0.67 -14.73 -2.06
C PHE A 307 1.43 -13.64 -2.82
N PHE A 308 0.74 -12.69 -3.46
CA PHE A 308 1.37 -11.70 -4.35
C PHE A 308 1.22 -10.24 -3.89
N GLN A 309 0.20 -9.90 -3.09
CA GLN A 309 0.02 -8.53 -2.58
C GLN A 309 0.83 -8.29 -1.31
N THR A 310 1.90 -7.51 -1.43
CA THR A 310 2.64 -7.05 -0.24
C THR A 310 1.84 -6.00 0.51
N SER A 311 1.89 -6.01 1.84
CA SER A 311 1.29 -5.00 2.72
C SER A 311 2.33 -4.54 3.75
N GLN A 312 2.08 -3.38 4.37
CA GLN A 312 2.89 -2.89 5.48
C GLN A 312 2.02 -2.75 6.73
N LYS A 313 2.57 -3.12 7.88
CA LYS A 313 1.99 -2.93 9.20
C LYS A 313 2.60 -1.73 9.89
N LEU A 314 1.79 -0.98 10.62
CA LEU A 314 2.24 0.14 11.44
C LEU A 314 2.92 -0.42 12.71
N ILE A 315 4.20 -0.12 12.90
CA ILE A 315 4.99 -0.54 14.07
C ILE A 315 4.84 0.48 15.19
N SER A 316 5.04 1.76 14.87
CA SER A 316 4.96 2.82 15.86
C SER A 316 4.40 4.11 15.26
N LYS A 317 3.80 4.90 16.13
CA LYS A 317 3.29 6.22 15.81
C LYS A 317 3.66 7.18 16.92
N GLU A 318 4.40 8.21 16.57
CA GLU A 318 4.82 9.25 17.50
C GLU A 318 4.29 10.61 17.04
N ARG A 319 3.81 11.43 17.98
CA ARG A 319 3.36 12.78 17.69
C ARG A 319 4.38 13.77 18.24
N HIS A 320 4.99 14.54 17.35
CA HIS A 320 5.92 15.62 17.68
C HIS A 320 5.23 16.94 17.32
N GLY A 321 4.56 17.55 18.31
CA GLY A 321 3.73 18.74 18.12
C GLY A 321 2.55 18.51 17.15
N GLY A 322 2.54 19.24 16.03
CA GLY A 322 1.53 19.11 14.96
C GLY A 322 1.77 17.95 13.99
N THR A 323 2.94 17.31 14.01
CA THR A 323 3.34 16.29 13.05
C THR A 323 3.25 14.88 13.63
N VAL A 324 2.71 13.94 12.85
CA VAL A 324 2.63 12.52 13.21
C VAL A 324 3.66 11.74 12.39
N HIS A 325 4.62 11.12 13.07
CA HIS A 325 5.59 10.22 12.47
C HIS A 325 5.09 8.78 12.59
N LYS A 326 5.02 8.07 11.47
CA LYS A 326 4.60 6.66 11.39
C LYS A 326 5.77 5.81 10.93
N LYS A 327 6.12 4.79 11.71
CA LYS A 327 7.10 3.77 11.34
C LYS A 327 6.34 2.51 10.94
N HIS A 328 6.61 2.03 9.73
CA HIS A 328 6.01 0.79 9.22
C HIS A 328 7.09 -0.30 9.09
N ASP A 329 6.65 -1.56 9.08
CA ASP A 329 7.49 -2.72 8.78
C ASP A 329 7.98 -2.74 7.32
N ALA A 330 8.84 -3.72 7.04
CA ALA A 330 9.21 -4.05 5.68
C ALA A 330 7.98 -4.64 4.95
N PRO A 331 7.66 -4.18 3.72
CA PRO A 331 6.52 -4.75 3.01
C PRO A 331 6.69 -6.25 2.76
N ALA A 332 5.70 -7.03 3.18
CA ALA A 332 5.66 -8.48 3.02
C ALA A 332 4.23 -8.93 2.66
N THR A 333 4.13 -10.05 1.96
CA THR A 333 2.84 -10.72 1.72
C THR A 333 2.42 -11.51 2.96
N PRO A 334 1.12 -11.77 3.18
CA PRO A 334 0.68 -12.66 4.24
C PRO A 334 1.38 -14.02 4.22
N TYR A 335 1.49 -14.64 3.04
CA TYR A 335 2.27 -15.87 2.85
C TYR A 335 3.70 -15.74 3.39
N ARG A 336 4.43 -14.68 3.03
CA ARG A 336 5.81 -14.48 3.51
C ARG A 336 5.89 -14.30 5.03
N ARG A 337 4.87 -13.68 5.65
CA ARG A 337 4.82 -13.57 7.11
C ARG A 337 4.62 -14.94 7.76
N LEU A 338 3.71 -15.76 7.25
CA LEU A 338 3.51 -17.13 7.73
C LEU A 338 4.77 -18.00 7.58
N MET A 339 5.50 -17.88 6.46
CA MET A 339 6.74 -18.63 6.26
C MET A 339 7.83 -18.28 7.28
N LEU A 340 7.83 -17.04 7.79
CA LEU A 340 8.78 -16.56 8.79
C LEU A 340 8.31 -16.76 10.23
N ASP A 341 7.04 -17.12 10.43
CA ASP A 341 6.45 -17.26 11.75
C ASP A 341 6.89 -18.57 12.41
N PRO A 342 7.40 -18.55 13.65
CA PRO A 342 7.80 -19.76 14.36
C PRO A 342 6.61 -20.62 14.82
N ASN A 343 5.40 -20.04 14.92
CA ASN A 343 4.21 -20.76 15.38
C ASN A 343 3.51 -21.54 14.27
N VAL A 344 3.87 -21.30 12.99
CA VAL A 344 3.38 -22.09 11.87
C VAL A 344 4.26 -23.33 11.73
N VAL A 345 3.64 -24.51 11.81
CA VAL A 345 4.37 -25.78 11.75
C VAL A 345 4.98 -26.02 10.37
N GLU A 346 6.10 -26.74 10.33
CA GLU A 346 6.85 -26.97 9.09
C GLU A 346 6.07 -27.77 8.03
N LEU A 347 5.10 -28.60 8.44
CA LEU A 347 4.21 -29.29 7.51
C LEU A 347 3.33 -28.28 6.73
N ASP A 348 2.72 -27.32 7.44
CA ASP A 348 1.88 -26.28 6.82
C ASP A 348 2.71 -25.35 5.93
N LYS A 349 3.94 -25.01 6.35
CA LYS A 349 4.88 -24.25 5.50
C LYS A 349 5.25 -24.98 4.22
N LYS A 350 5.44 -26.30 4.28
CA LYS A 350 5.72 -27.12 3.08
C LYS A 350 4.52 -27.14 2.15
N ALA A 351 3.31 -27.31 2.67
CA ALA A 351 2.07 -27.27 1.89
C ALA A 351 1.90 -25.88 1.22
N LEU A 352 2.00 -24.80 2.00
CA LEU A 352 1.92 -23.42 1.51
C LEU A 352 2.96 -23.11 0.43
N LYS A 353 4.19 -23.61 0.60
CA LYS A 353 5.25 -23.45 -0.40
C LYS A 353 4.93 -24.23 -1.68
N SER A 354 4.40 -25.44 -1.57
CA SER A 354 3.97 -26.23 -2.72
C SER A 354 2.87 -25.49 -3.49
N ASP A 355 1.85 -25.00 -2.78
CA ASP A 355 0.75 -24.22 -3.37
C ASP A 355 1.29 -22.99 -4.09
N PHE A 356 2.14 -22.20 -3.42
CA PHE A 356 2.78 -21.03 -4.03
C PHE A 356 3.59 -21.35 -5.29
N LEU A 357 4.26 -22.50 -5.31
CA LEU A 357 4.97 -23.01 -6.49
C LEU A 357 4.02 -23.56 -7.57
N ALA A 358 2.73 -23.72 -7.32
CA ALA A 358 1.76 -24.07 -8.35
C ALA A 358 1.06 -22.84 -8.95
N LEU A 359 1.08 -21.70 -8.25
CA LEU A 359 0.32 -20.51 -8.66
C LEU A 359 0.89 -19.84 -9.91
N ASP A 360 0.00 -19.50 -10.83
CA ASP A 360 0.26 -18.64 -11.98
C ASP A 360 -0.44 -17.29 -11.79
N LEU A 361 0.34 -16.22 -11.58
CA LEU A 361 -0.20 -14.89 -11.33
C LEU A 361 -0.98 -14.32 -12.53
N LEU A 362 -0.56 -14.60 -13.77
CA LEU A 362 -1.27 -14.10 -14.95
C LEU A 362 -2.59 -14.84 -15.13
N GLN A 363 -2.60 -16.15 -14.95
CA GLN A 363 -3.83 -16.94 -15.02
C GLN A 363 -4.83 -16.52 -13.94
N ILE A 364 -4.36 -16.37 -12.69
CA ILE A 364 -5.20 -15.90 -11.57
C ILE A 364 -5.83 -14.56 -11.93
N ARG A 365 -5.05 -13.60 -12.46
CA ARG A 365 -5.58 -12.28 -12.81
C ARG A 365 -6.54 -12.34 -14.00
N ALA A 366 -6.28 -13.16 -15.00
CA ALA A 366 -7.18 -13.35 -16.13
C ALA A 366 -8.54 -13.93 -15.71
N GLU A 367 -8.57 -14.96 -14.85
CA GLU A 367 -9.82 -15.52 -14.35
C GLU A 367 -10.56 -14.55 -13.42
N MET A 368 -9.83 -13.79 -12.59
CA MET A 368 -10.43 -12.71 -11.79
C MET A 368 -11.11 -11.66 -12.67
N ASP A 369 -10.44 -11.16 -13.70
CA ASP A 369 -10.98 -10.12 -14.59
C ASP A 369 -12.22 -10.63 -15.34
N LYS A 370 -12.18 -11.87 -15.82
CA LYS A 370 -13.31 -12.55 -16.49
C LYS A 370 -14.52 -12.72 -15.56
N LEU A 371 -14.31 -13.14 -14.32
CA LEU A 371 -15.39 -13.25 -13.32
C LEU A 371 -15.93 -11.87 -12.95
N LEU A 372 -15.06 -10.88 -12.79
CA LEU A 372 -15.46 -9.52 -12.44
C LEU A 372 -16.33 -8.86 -13.52
N VAL A 373 -16.07 -9.12 -14.81
CA VAL A 373 -16.97 -8.68 -15.89
C VAL A 373 -18.37 -9.26 -15.73
N LYS A 374 -18.48 -10.56 -15.40
CA LYS A 374 -19.78 -11.22 -15.17
C LYS A 374 -20.49 -10.64 -13.95
N ILE A 375 -19.77 -10.50 -12.83
CA ILE A 375 -20.31 -9.92 -11.60
C ILE A 375 -20.84 -8.50 -11.87
N LYS A 376 -20.05 -7.66 -12.54
CA LYS A 376 -20.46 -6.29 -12.88
C LYS A 376 -21.67 -6.24 -13.82
N SER A 377 -21.85 -7.22 -14.69
CA SER A 377 -23.05 -7.29 -15.54
C SER A 377 -24.34 -7.58 -14.75
N LEU A 378 -24.23 -8.10 -13.54
CA LEU A 378 -25.34 -8.34 -12.61
C LEU A 378 -25.52 -7.19 -11.60
N SER A 379 -24.77 -6.10 -11.75
CA SER A 379 -24.90 -4.90 -10.91
C SER A 379 -26.27 -4.26 -11.10
N LEU A 380 -26.93 -3.95 -9.99
CA LEU A 380 -28.16 -3.16 -9.98
C LEU A 380 -27.87 -1.65 -9.87
N GLY A 381 -26.60 -1.25 -10.00
CA GLY A 381 -26.13 0.14 -9.91
C GLY A 381 -25.62 0.52 -8.53
N TYR A 382 -24.98 1.70 -8.46
CA TYR A 382 -24.60 2.36 -7.22
C TYR A 382 -25.72 3.29 -6.77
#